data_AF-A0A7C6WA99-F1
#
_entry.id   AF-A0A7C6WA99-F1
#
_cell.length_a   1.000
_cell.length_b   1.000
_cell.length_c   1.000
_cell.angle_alpha   90.00
_cell.angle_beta   90.00
_cell.angle_gamma   90.00
#
_symmetry.space_group_name_H-M   'P 1'
#
loop_
_entity.id
_entity.type
_entity.pdbx_description
1 polymer ?
#
loop_
_entity_poly.entity_id
_entity_poly.type
_entity_poly.pdbx_seq_one_letter_code
_entity_poly.pdbx_strand_id
1 'polypeptide(L)'
;MNMEFGEYLKSLRKRRGFSIRKLAHNAGVSNSYLSQIETGQRGIPSPWILRKLARPLKVEYEELLRAAGYLFVQEKGISAAGQHIFRDEDYEYSREPELDLEELLQRPKIKFKGVLLSEEDKKELIEFLEFAWGVMQKKKKQGKP
;
A
#
# COMPACT_ATOMS: atom_id res chain seq x y z
N MET A 1 -3.41 -17.66 11.58
CA MET A 1 -3.33 -16.49 12.50
C MET A 1 -1.88 -16.35 12.91
N ASN A 2 -1.25 -15.19 12.70
CA ASN A 2 0.15 -14.95 13.09
C ASN A 2 0.19 -13.98 14.28
N MET A 3 -0.17 -14.49 15.46
CA MET A 3 -0.16 -13.70 16.71
C MET A 3 1.25 -13.15 17.02
N GLU A 4 2.29 -13.91 16.69
CA GLU A 4 3.68 -13.56 16.98
C GLU A 4 4.11 -12.22 16.35
N PHE A 5 3.78 -11.98 15.08
CA PHE A 5 4.09 -10.69 14.43
C PHE A 5 3.28 -9.53 15.02
N GLY A 6 1.99 -9.76 15.30
CA GLY A 6 1.12 -8.73 15.89
C GLY A 6 1.62 -8.26 17.26
N GLU A 7 2.04 -9.19 18.11
CA GLU A 7 2.63 -8.91 19.41
C GLU A 7 3.99 -8.23 19.30
N TYR A 8 4.83 -8.67 18.36
CA TYR A 8 6.10 -8.01 18.06
C TYR A 8 5.90 -6.56 17.62
N LEU A 9 4.96 -6.29 16.70
CA LEU A 9 4.63 -4.94 16.25
C LEU A 9 4.09 -4.06 17.39
N LYS A 10 3.22 -4.63 18.23
CA LYS A 10 2.71 -3.97 19.44
C LYS A 10 3.83 -3.61 20.41
N SER A 11 4.83 -4.47 20.56
CA SER A 11 6.00 -4.22 21.40
C SER A 11 6.82 -3.03 20.90
N LEU A 12 7.08 -2.96 19.59
CA LEU A 12 7.79 -1.86 18.92
C LEU A 12 7.08 -0.54 19.13
N ARG A 13 5.75 -0.52 18.92
CA ARG A 13 4.93 0.66 19.13
C ARG A 13 5.00 1.15 20.58
N LYS A 14 4.90 0.24 21.55
CA LYS A 14 5.00 0.58 22.98
C LYS A 14 6.38 1.12 23.34
N ARG A 15 7.47 0.57 22.79
CA ARG A 15 8.84 1.10 22.97
C ARG A 15 8.98 2.55 22.47
N ARG A 16 8.21 2.93 21.45
CA ARG A 16 8.12 4.32 20.97
C ARG A 16 7.25 5.24 21.82
N GLY A 17 6.55 4.71 22.84
CA GLY A 17 5.56 5.47 23.60
C GLY A 17 4.36 5.89 22.74
N PHE A 18 4.08 5.19 21.65
CA PHE A 18 3.00 5.55 20.73
C PHE A 18 1.69 4.84 21.11
N SER A 19 0.58 5.57 21.07
CA SER A 19 -0.74 4.95 20.96
C SER A 19 -0.93 4.34 19.57
N ILE A 20 -1.89 3.42 19.42
CA ILE A 20 -2.23 2.85 18.11
C ILE A 20 -2.59 3.98 17.13
N ARG A 21 -3.35 4.98 17.59
CA ARG A 21 -3.73 6.15 16.76
C ARG A 21 -2.52 6.95 16.30
N LYS A 22 -1.54 7.17 17.18
CA LYS A 22 -0.32 7.90 16.85
C LYS A 22 0.53 7.17 15.81
N LEU A 23 0.74 5.86 15.97
CA LEU A 23 1.48 5.07 14.99
C LEU A 23 0.75 5.00 13.64
N ALA A 24 -0.56 4.74 13.66
CA ALA A 24 -1.37 4.67 12.44
C ALA A 24 -1.31 5.98 11.63
N HIS A 25 -1.44 7.13 12.31
CA HIS A 25 -1.29 8.44 11.70
C HIS A 25 0.10 8.63 11.08
N ASN A 26 1.17 8.36 11.85
CA ASN A 26 2.54 8.55 11.38
C ASN A 26 2.92 7.61 10.22
N ALA A 27 2.33 6.42 10.17
CA ALA A 27 2.54 5.44 9.10
C ALA A 27 1.58 5.65 7.89
N GLY A 28 0.60 6.56 7.99
CA GLY A 28 -0.40 6.76 6.94
C GLY A 28 -1.25 5.52 6.67
N VAL A 29 -1.68 4.83 7.73
CA VAL A 29 -2.60 3.67 7.70
C VAL A 29 -3.79 3.92 8.63
N SER A 30 -4.88 3.16 8.48
CA SER A 30 -6.04 3.31 9.36
C SER A 30 -5.77 2.75 10.76
N ASN A 31 -6.35 3.38 11.78
CA ASN A 31 -6.24 2.92 13.17
C ASN A 31 -6.83 1.51 13.36
N SER A 32 -7.99 1.24 12.74
CA SER A 32 -8.64 -0.07 12.78
C SER A 32 -7.75 -1.16 12.17
N TYR A 33 -7.12 -0.89 11.02
CA TYR A 33 -6.22 -1.84 10.37
C TYR A 33 -5.00 -2.17 11.24
N LEU A 34 -4.35 -1.16 11.82
CA LEU A 34 -3.22 -1.39 12.73
C LEU A 34 -3.64 -2.16 13.98
N SER A 35 -4.83 -1.86 14.53
CA SER A 35 -5.38 -2.60 15.67
C SER A 35 -5.62 -4.07 15.32
N GLN A 36 -6.15 -4.37 14.14
CA GLN A 36 -6.38 -5.75 13.70
C GLN A 36 -5.08 -6.54 13.48
N ILE A 37 -4.00 -5.87 13.04
CA ILE A 37 -2.67 -6.49 12.95
C ILE A 37 -2.15 -6.82 14.35
N GLU A 38 -2.18 -5.86 15.28
CA GLU A 38 -1.65 -6.06 16.65
C GLU A 38 -2.44 -7.09 17.48
N THR A 39 -3.69 -7.37 17.11
CA THR A 39 -4.52 -8.40 17.75
C THR A 39 -4.50 -9.74 17.01
N GLY A 40 -3.76 -9.84 15.90
CA GLY A 40 -3.70 -11.05 15.07
C GLY A 40 -4.98 -11.35 14.28
N GLN A 41 -5.98 -10.47 14.34
CA GLN A 41 -7.21 -10.55 13.53
C GLN A 41 -6.92 -10.34 12.05
N ARG A 42 -5.83 -9.63 11.73
CA ARG A 42 -5.28 -9.48 10.37
C ARG A 42 -3.94 -10.21 10.29
N GLY A 43 -3.68 -10.84 9.16
CA GLY A 43 -2.39 -11.46 8.85
C GLY A 43 -1.27 -10.45 8.65
N ILE A 44 -0.10 -10.97 8.26
CA ILE A 44 1.11 -10.18 8.00
C ILE A 44 0.82 -9.07 6.97
N PRO A 45 1.18 -7.81 7.27
CA PRO A 45 1.02 -6.71 6.32
C PRO A 45 1.96 -6.86 5.12
N SER A 46 1.58 -6.27 3.99
CA SER A 46 2.45 -6.28 2.80
C SER A 46 3.79 -5.56 3.08
N PRO A 47 4.86 -5.89 2.31
CA PRO A 47 6.15 -5.21 2.43
C PRO A 47 6.07 -3.68 2.36
N TRP A 48 5.15 -3.12 1.58
CA TRP A 48 4.93 -1.67 1.51
C TRP A 48 4.38 -1.09 2.83
N ILE A 49 3.42 -1.77 3.46
CA ILE A 49 2.92 -1.37 4.78
C ILE A 49 4.03 -1.48 5.82
N LEU A 50 4.83 -2.54 5.77
CA LEU A 50 5.99 -2.69 6.67
C LEU A 50 6.99 -1.54 6.50
N ARG A 51 7.27 -1.09 5.27
CA ARG A 51 8.12 0.09 5.01
C ARG A 51 7.55 1.35 5.66
N LYS A 52 6.24 1.56 5.55
CA LYS A 52 5.54 2.69 6.18
C LYS A 52 5.57 2.64 7.70
N LEU A 53 5.60 1.45 8.29
CA LEU A 53 5.70 1.24 9.74
C LEU A 53 7.15 1.38 10.24
N ALA A 54 8.15 0.97 9.45
CA ALA A 54 9.56 0.99 9.82
C ALA A 54 10.04 2.39 10.24
N ARG A 55 9.77 3.40 9.42
CA ARG A 55 10.18 4.80 9.66
C ARG A 55 9.66 5.37 10.99
N PRO A 56 8.35 5.37 11.29
CA PRO A 56 7.84 5.88 12.58
C PRO A 56 8.23 5.00 13.77
N LEU A 57 8.44 3.70 13.55
CA LEU A 57 8.99 2.79 14.56
C LEU A 57 10.51 2.89 14.72
N LYS A 58 11.19 3.73 13.92
CA LYS A 58 12.65 3.80 13.70
C LYS A 58 13.35 2.46 13.91
N VAL A 59 12.89 1.47 13.16
CA VAL A 59 13.56 0.19 12.98
C VAL A 59 13.91 0.04 11.51
N GLU A 60 14.90 -0.79 11.23
CA GLU A 60 15.26 -1.09 9.86
C GLU A 60 14.11 -1.84 9.17
N TYR A 61 13.89 -1.52 7.90
CA TYR A 61 12.83 -2.14 7.12
C TYR A 61 12.99 -3.66 7.04
N GLU A 62 14.23 -4.12 6.90
CA GLU A 62 14.56 -5.53 6.88
C GLU A 62 14.23 -6.26 8.18
N GLU A 63 14.29 -5.57 9.33
CA GLU A 63 13.92 -6.16 10.63
C GLU A 63 12.44 -6.54 10.62
N LEU A 64 11.59 -5.64 10.13
CA LEU A 64 10.16 -5.93 9.97
C LEU A 64 9.89 -7.02 8.93
N LEU A 65 10.66 -7.05 7.84
CA LEU A 65 10.54 -8.10 6.83
C LEU A 65 10.92 -9.47 7.40
N ARG A 66 12.02 -9.58 8.15
CA ARG A 66 12.42 -10.82 8.85
C ARG A 66 11.35 -11.26 9.84
N ALA A 67 10.89 -10.36 10.71
CA ALA A 67 9.83 -10.67 11.68
C ALA A 67 8.51 -11.07 11.03
N ALA A 68 8.24 -10.56 9.83
CA ALA A 68 7.08 -10.93 9.02
C ALA A 68 7.28 -12.22 8.20
N GLY A 69 8.45 -12.87 8.27
CA GLY A 69 8.75 -14.09 7.52
C GLY A 69 9.08 -13.85 6.05
N TYR A 70 9.32 -12.60 5.62
CA TYR A 70 9.70 -12.27 4.24
C TYR A 70 11.18 -12.49 3.95
N LEU A 71 12.04 -12.57 4.98
CA LEU A 71 13.49 -12.74 4.82
C LEU A 71 14.01 -13.80 5.80
N PHE A 72 14.85 -14.71 5.30
CA PHE A 72 15.64 -15.62 6.13
C PHE A 72 17.13 -15.46 5.80
N VAL A 73 17.99 -15.67 6.80
CA VAL A 73 19.45 -15.66 6.63
C VAL A 73 19.88 -17.10 6.37
N GLN A 74 20.50 -17.37 5.22
CA GLN A 74 21.32 -18.56 5.02
C GLN A 74 22.80 -18.17 5.14
N GLU A 75 23.66 -19.09 5.57
CA GLU A 75 25.11 -18.86 5.81
C GLU A 75 25.90 -18.39 4.57
N LYS A 76 25.27 -18.29 3.39
CA LYS A 76 25.87 -17.77 2.14
C LYS A 76 25.18 -16.51 1.56
N GLY A 77 24.33 -15.85 2.33
CA GLY A 77 23.63 -14.63 1.89
C GLY A 77 22.15 -14.65 2.24
N ILE A 78 21.51 -13.48 2.11
CA ILE A 78 20.08 -13.30 2.36
C ILE A 78 19.32 -14.10 1.30
N SER A 79 18.53 -15.10 1.71
CA SER A 79 17.68 -15.88 0.81
C SER A 79 16.23 -15.85 1.32
N ALA A 80 15.34 -15.27 0.53
CA ALA A 80 13.91 -15.28 0.78
C ALA A 80 13.34 -16.70 0.53
N ALA A 81 12.59 -17.28 1.46
CA ALA A 81 11.96 -18.59 1.25
C ALA A 81 10.61 -18.74 1.98
N GLY A 82 9.52 -18.78 1.19
CA GLY A 82 8.23 -19.43 1.51
C GLY A 82 7.15 -18.48 2.05
N GLN A 83 5.99 -18.23 1.41
CA GLN A 83 5.28 -18.83 0.28
C GLN A 83 4.83 -17.73 -0.69
N HIS A 84 4.74 -18.06 -1.99
CA HIS A 84 4.57 -17.18 -3.17
C HIS A 84 5.88 -16.65 -3.79
N ILE A 85 6.44 -17.50 -4.66
CA ILE A 85 7.08 -17.22 -5.97
C ILE A 85 7.67 -15.81 -6.13
N PHE A 86 8.99 -15.70 -6.11
CA PHE A 86 9.71 -14.67 -6.87
C PHE A 86 10.67 -15.41 -7.79
N ARG A 87 10.31 -15.51 -9.06
CA ARG A 87 11.22 -15.97 -10.11
C ARG A 87 12.05 -14.75 -10.50
N ASP A 88 13.34 -14.93 -10.79
CA ASP A 88 14.27 -13.83 -11.12
C ASP A 88 13.88 -12.99 -12.36
N GLU A 89 12.76 -13.27 -13.02
CA GLU A 89 12.15 -12.48 -14.10
C GLU A 89 11.18 -11.37 -13.60
N ASP A 90 10.82 -11.33 -12.31
CA ASP A 90 9.79 -10.41 -11.78
C ASP A 90 10.35 -9.07 -11.24
N TYR A 91 11.56 -8.67 -11.65
CA TYR A 91 12.18 -7.38 -11.27
C TYR A 91 11.57 -6.17 -12.02
N GLU A 92 10.24 -6.18 -12.20
CA GLU A 92 9.46 -5.13 -12.85
C GLU A 92 8.62 -4.30 -11.83
N TYR A 93 8.90 -4.40 -10.53
CA TYR A 93 8.13 -3.69 -9.47
C TYR A 93 8.66 -2.28 -9.14
N SER A 94 9.41 -1.65 -10.04
CA SER A 94 9.85 -0.24 -9.90
C SER A 94 9.10 0.73 -10.80
N ARG A 95 8.17 0.24 -11.64
CA ARG A 95 7.23 1.08 -12.37
C ARG A 95 5.87 0.83 -11.75
N GLU A 96 5.30 1.82 -11.07
CA GLU A 96 3.84 1.83 -10.98
C GLU A 96 3.35 1.72 -12.42
N PRO A 97 2.54 0.72 -12.79
CA PRO A 97 2.05 0.62 -14.15
C PRO A 97 1.36 1.94 -14.48
N GLU A 98 1.63 2.49 -15.65
CA GLU A 98 0.87 3.62 -16.14
C GLU A 98 -0.60 3.18 -16.19
N LEU A 99 -1.41 3.75 -15.30
CA LEU A 99 -2.83 3.43 -15.19
C LEU A 99 -3.57 4.42 -16.06
N ASP A 100 -4.17 3.92 -17.13
CA ASP A 100 -5.13 4.69 -17.90
C ASP A 100 -6.43 4.82 -17.07
N LEU A 101 -6.86 6.07 -16.84
CA LEU A 101 -8.05 6.36 -16.03
C LEU A 101 -9.35 5.95 -16.72
N GLU A 102 -9.39 5.98 -18.05
CA GLU A 102 -10.54 5.53 -18.85
C GLU A 102 -10.66 4.00 -18.76
N GLU A 103 -9.55 3.29 -18.97
CA GLU A 103 -9.49 1.83 -18.80
C GLU A 103 -9.85 1.41 -17.37
N LEU A 104 -9.39 2.18 -16.38
CA LEU A 104 -9.72 1.93 -14.99
C LEU A 104 -11.24 2.02 -14.76
N LEU A 105 -11.90 3.04 -15.27
CA LEU A 105 -13.35 3.24 -15.10
C LEU A 105 -14.18 2.17 -15.81
N GLN A 106 -13.67 1.60 -16.91
CA GLN A 106 -14.33 0.49 -17.61
C GLN A 106 -14.31 -0.85 -16.85
N ARG A 107 -13.51 -0.97 -15.77
CA ARG A 107 -13.45 -2.22 -15.00
C ARG A 107 -14.77 -2.49 -14.26
N PRO A 108 -15.14 -3.77 -14.07
CA PRO A 108 -16.47 -4.15 -13.57
C PRO A 108 -16.74 -3.72 -12.11
N LYS A 109 -15.71 -3.64 -11.26
CA LYS A 109 -15.87 -3.33 -9.81
C LYS A 109 -15.03 -2.15 -9.38
N ILE A 110 -15.45 -0.95 -9.80
CA ILE A 110 -14.81 0.31 -9.39
C ILE A 110 -15.63 1.00 -8.31
N LYS A 111 -14.94 1.52 -7.31
CA LYS A 111 -15.54 2.32 -6.25
C LYS A 111 -15.02 3.74 -6.27
N PHE A 112 -15.90 4.71 -6.07
CA PHE A 112 -15.55 6.09 -5.80
C PHE A 112 -16.10 6.48 -4.42
N LYS A 113 -15.24 7.05 -3.56
CA LYS A 113 -15.58 7.37 -2.16
C LYS A 113 -16.23 6.20 -1.39
N GLY A 114 -15.88 4.96 -1.73
CA GLY A 114 -16.39 3.74 -1.10
C GLY A 114 -17.69 3.19 -1.69
N VAL A 115 -18.33 3.91 -2.63
CA VAL A 115 -19.56 3.50 -3.32
C VAL A 115 -19.20 2.81 -4.64
N LEU A 116 -19.83 1.67 -4.94
CA LEU A 116 -19.65 0.99 -6.22
C LEU A 116 -20.30 1.83 -7.33
N LEU A 117 -19.53 2.16 -8.36
CA LEU A 117 -20.04 2.90 -9.52
C LEU A 117 -20.92 2.00 -10.37
N SER A 118 -22.10 2.50 -10.73
CA SER A 118 -22.91 1.93 -11.79
C SER A 118 -22.29 2.22 -13.17
N GLU A 119 -22.80 1.55 -14.22
CA GLU A 119 -22.38 1.82 -15.60
C GLU A 119 -22.72 3.26 -16.03
N GLU A 120 -23.84 3.82 -15.54
CA GLU A 120 -24.20 5.21 -15.80
C GLU A 120 -23.21 6.17 -15.11
N ASP A 121 -22.87 5.93 -13.83
CA ASP A 121 -21.91 6.78 -13.11
C ASP A 121 -20.53 6.79 -13.81
N LYS A 122 -20.10 5.63 -14.33
CA LYS A 122 -18.83 5.51 -15.06
C LYS A 122 -18.86 6.32 -16.34
N LYS A 123 -19.95 6.26 -17.09
CA LYS A 123 -20.14 7.02 -18.33
C LYS A 123 -20.10 8.53 -18.08
N GLU A 124 -20.87 9.02 -17.11
CA GLU A 124 -20.89 10.44 -16.74
C GLU A 124 -19.50 10.93 -16.30
N LEU A 125 -18.77 10.10 -15.54
CA LEU A 125 -17.41 10.42 -15.11
C LEU A 125 -16.43 10.49 -16.27
N ILE A 126 -16.52 9.58 -17.25
CA ILE A 126 -15.66 9.61 -18.45
C ILE A 126 -15.90 10.91 -19.23
N GLU A 127 -17.16 11.23 -19.54
CA GLU A 127 -17.52 12.46 -20.28
C GLU A 127 -17.01 13.72 -19.55
N PHE A 128 -17.15 13.77 -18.23
CA PHE A 128 -16.62 14.87 -17.41
C PHE A 128 -15.09 14.97 -17.50
N LEU A 129 -14.38 13.84 -17.43
CA LEU A 129 -12.92 13.81 -17.47
C LEU A 129 -12.38 14.25 -18.84
N GLU A 130 -12.99 13.80 -19.94
CA GLU A 130 -12.64 14.23 -21.29
C GLU A 130 -12.79 15.74 -21.46
N PHE A 131 -13.92 16.29 -21.00
CA PHE A 131 -14.17 17.73 -21.02
C PHE A 131 -13.11 18.49 -20.21
N ALA A 132 -12.89 18.09 -18.96
CA ALA A 132 -11.92 18.74 -18.07
C ALA A 132 -10.49 18.69 -18.63
N TRP A 133 -10.10 17.55 -19.19
CA TRP A 133 -8.80 17.37 -19.85
C TRP A 133 -8.64 18.32 -21.04
N GLY A 134 -9.66 18.43 -21.89
CA GLY A 134 -9.67 19.37 -23.02
C GLY A 134 -9.47 20.83 -22.59
N VAL A 135 -10.11 21.26 -21.49
CA VAL A 135 -9.94 22.60 -20.91
C VAL A 135 -8.51 22.81 -20.40
N MET A 136 -7.94 21.82 -19.71
CA MET A 136 -6.57 21.89 -19.16
C MET A 136 -5.51 21.99 -20.26
N GLN A 137 -5.69 21.27 -21.38
CA GLN A 137 -4.76 21.31 -22.50
C GLN A 137 -4.79 22.66 -23.24
N LYS A 138 -5.97 23.29 -23.36
CA LYS A 138 -6.09 24.64 -23.93
C LYS A 138 -5.36 25.70 -23.10
N LYS A 139 -5.45 25.64 -21.77
CA LYS A 139 -4.71 26.55 -20.86
C LYS A 139 -3.19 26.38 -20.95
N LYS A 140 -2.70 25.13 -21.07
CA LYS A 140 -1.26 24.86 -21.26
C LYS A 140 -0.71 25.42 -22.58
N LYS A 141 -1.53 25.51 -23.62
CA LYS A 141 -1.14 26.08 -24.93
C LYS A 141 -1.17 27.61 -24.98
N GLN A 142 -1.96 28.27 -24.14
CA GLN A 142 -2.07 29.74 -24.09
C GLN A 142 -1.05 30.43 -23.16
N GLY A 143 -0.30 29.66 -22.36
CA GLY A 143 0.70 30.17 -21.41
C GLY A 143 2.16 29.92 -21.81
N LYS A 144 2.45 29.55 -23.06
CA LYS A 144 3.84 29.51 -23.56
C LYS A 144 4.23 30.92 -24.04
N PRO A 145 5.36 31.49 -23.60
CA PRO A 145 5.91 32.71 -24.21
C PRO A 145 6.25 32.50 -25.68
#